data_AF-A0AAP3Q3P0-F1
#
_entry.id   AF-A0AAP3Q3P0-F1
#
_cell.length_a   1.000
_cell.length_b   1.000
_cell.length_c   1.000
_cell.angle_alpha   90.00
_cell.angle_beta   90.00
_cell.angle_gamma   90.00
#
_symmetry.space_group_name_H-M   'P 1'
#
loop_
_entity.id
_entity.type
_entity.pdbx_description
1 polymer ?
#
loop_
_entity_poly.entity_id
_entity_poly.type
_entity_poly.pdbx_seq_one_letter_code
_entity_poly.pdbx_strand_id
1 'polypeptide(L)' 'MKEGRVQMYTVTHIYEADFGCEERADGAKAKCVVYLEDENGRQRHVEVEDEWLTANGIEEGSSWKENITDEA' A
#
# COMPACT_ATOMS: atom_id res chain seq x y z
N MET A 1 -6.64 28.07 -2.03
CA MET A 1 -5.75 27.15 -2.76
C MET A 1 -5.56 25.98 -1.82
N LYS A 2 -6.14 24.81 -2.10
CA LYS A 2 -5.99 23.65 -1.20
C LYS A 2 -4.62 23.04 -1.51
N GLU A 3 -3.60 23.37 -0.70
CA GLU A 3 -2.30 22.71 -0.75
C GLU A 3 -2.48 21.26 -0.29
N GLY A 4 -2.60 20.34 -1.25
CA GLY A 4 -2.47 18.91 -0.96
C GLY A 4 -1.06 18.66 -0.44
N ARG A 5 -0.94 18.06 0.74
CA ARG A 5 0.37 17.67 1.28
C ARG A 5 0.67 16.25 0.82
N VAL A 6 1.86 16.05 0.26
CA VAL A 6 2.39 14.72 0.00
C VAL A 6 2.97 14.21 1.31
N GLN A 7 2.41 13.15 1.86
CA GLN A 7 2.98 12.45 3.00
C GLN A 7 3.84 11.30 2.50
N MET A 8 5.04 11.22 3.06
CA MET A 8 6.00 10.17 2.72
C MET A 8 5.89 9.07 3.77
N TYR A 9 5.60 7.86 3.34
CA TYR A 9 5.61 6.68 4.17
C TYR A 9 6.71 5.72 3.71
N THR A 10 7.13 4.84 4.60
CA THR A 10 8.03 3.74 4.26
C THR A 10 7.25 2.44 4.32
N VAL A 11 7.36 1.63 3.27
CA VAL A 11 6.78 0.27 3.27
C VAL A 11 7.53 -0.54 4.31
N THR A 12 6.84 -0.95 5.38
CA THR A 12 7.43 -1.80 6.42
C THR A 12 7.21 -3.26 6.10
N HIS A 13 6.01 -3.63 5.66
CA HIS A 13 5.63 -4.99 5.31
C HIS A 13 4.67 -5.03 4.13
N ILE A 14 4.71 -6.11 3.35
CA ILE A 14 3.72 -6.39 2.31
C ILE A 14 3.15 -7.76 2.58
N TYR A 15 1.84 -7.84 2.79
CA TYR A 15 1.14 -9.09 3.00
C TYR A 15 0.21 -9.37 1.82
N GLU A 16 0.11 -10.62 1.40
CA GLU A 16 -0.92 -11.01 0.46
C GLU A 16 -2.29 -10.91 1.16
N ALA A 17 -3.23 -10.16 0.58
CA ALA A 17 -4.57 -9.98 1.15
C ALA A 17 -5.41 -11.28 1.17
N ASP A 18 -4.83 -12.37 0.66
CA ASP A 18 -5.45 -13.65 0.38
C ASP A 18 -5.06 -14.74 1.37
N PHE A 19 -4.69 -14.37 2.60
CA PHE A 19 -4.25 -15.28 3.65
C PHE A 19 -5.39 -16.18 4.20
N GLY A 20 -6.25 -16.73 3.33
CA GLY A 20 -7.42 -17.52 3.70
C GLY A 20 -8.33 -17.97 2.55
N CYS A 21 -7.84 -18.20 1.33
CA CYS A 21 -8.64 -18.82 0.29
C CYS A 21 -7.95 -20.06 -0.30
N GLU A 22 -8.19 -21.23 0.31
CA GLU A 22 -7.78 -22.54 -0.23
C GLU A 22 -8.39 -22.86 -1.62
N GLU A 23 -9.25 -21.98 -2.16
CA GLU A 23 -9.82 -22.10 -3.49
C GLU A 23 -9.93 -20.71 -4.15
N ARG A 24 -8.79 -20.11 -4.54
CA ARG A 24 -8.82 -18.97 -5.47
C ARG A 24 -9.38 -19.46 -6.81
N ALA A 25 -10.54 -18.93 -7.20
CA ALA A 25 -11.08 -19.13 -8.54
C ALA A 25 -10.07 -18.63 -9.59
N ASP A 26 -9.81 -19.44 -10.62
CA ASP A 26 -8.96 -19.10 -11.75
C ASP A 26 -9.36 -17.71 -12.33
N GLY A 27 -8.49 -16.72 -12.15
CA GLY A 27 -8.68 -15.36 -12.67
C GLY A 27 -8.96 -14.27 -11.63
N ALA A 28 -9.00 -14.58 -10.33
CA ALA A 28 -9.01 -13.55 -9.29
C ALA A 28 -7.65 -12.82 -9.25
N LYS A 29 -7.66 -11.50 -9.45
CA LYS A 29 -6.46 -10.69 -9.39
C LYS A 29 -5.88 -10.69 -7.97
N ALA A 30 -4.59 -11.01 -7.85
CA ALA A 30 -3.89 -11.00 -6.58
C ALA A 30 -3.81 -9.58 -6.03
N LYS A 31 -4.28 -9.40 -4.79
CA LYS A 31 -4.16 -8.15 -4.04
C LYS A 31 -3.20 -8.34 -2.88
N CYS A 32 -2.43 -7.29 -2.61
CA CYS A 32 -1.46 -7.21 -1.54
C CYS A 32 -1.79 -6.00 -0.65
N VAL A 33 -1.75 -6.21 0.65
CA VAL A 33 -1.85 -5.21 1.69
C VAL A 33 -0.44 -4.71 2.01
N VAL A 34 -0.17 -3.46 1.66
CA VAL A 34 1.10 -2.80 1.93
C VAL A 34 0.96 -2.04 3.23
N TYR A 35 1.78 -2.39 4.23
CA TYR A 35 1.89 -1.69 5.49
C TYR A 35 2.92 -0.59 5.37
N LEU A 36 2.51 0.59 5.78
CA LEU A 36 3.19 1.86 5.62
C LEU A 36 3.42 2.45 7.01
N GLU A 37 4.62 2.94 7.28
CA GLU A 37 4.94 3.63 8.52
C GLU A 37 5.58 4.98 8.23
N ASP A 38 5.11 6.00 8.94
CA ASP A 38 5.64 7.36 8.89
C ASP A 38 6.67 7.61 9.99
N GLU A 39 7.46 8.68 9.87
CA GLU A 39 8.42 9.12 10.90
C GLU A 39 7.78 9.38 12.27
N ASN A 40 6.47 9.69 12.31
CA ASN A 40 5.71 9.87 13.54
C ASN A 40 5.28 8.54 14.20
N GLY A 41 5.71 7.38 13.67
CA GLY A 41 5.24 6.06 14.09
C GLY A 41 3.79 5.77 13.69
N ARG A 42 3.27 6.51 12.71
CA ARG A 42 1.90 6.32 12.20
C ARG A 42 1.91 5.15 11.22
N GLN A 43 1.35 4.04 11.67
CA GLN A 43 1.14 2.87 10.83
C GLN A 43 -0.15 3.01 10.02
N ARG A 44 -0.08 2.63 8.75
CA ARG A 44 -1.19 2.59 7.81
C ARG A 44 -1.08 1.32 6.97
N HIS A 45 -2.17 0.95 6.33
CA HIS A 45 -2.15 -0.07 5.30
C HIS A 45 -2.90 0.43 4.06
N VAL A 46 -2.49 -0.04 2.90
CA VAL A 46 -3.16 0.21 1.63
C VAL A 46 -3.27 -1.09 0.86
N GLU A 47 -4.43 -1.33 0.26
CA GLU A 47 -4.65 -2.49 -0.60
C GLU A 47 -4.38 -2.11 -2.04
N VAL A 48 -3.41 -2.78 -2.65
CA VAL A 48 -3.07 -2.59 -4.07
C VAL A 48 -2.95 -3.92 -4.79
N GLU A 49 -3.06 -3.87 -6.11
CA GLU A 49 -2.86 -5.06 -6.95
C GLU A 49 -1.38 -5.48 -6.93
N ASP A 50 -1.12 -6.78 -6.88
CA ASP A 50 0.23 -7.34 -6.93
C ASP A 50 0.98 -6.91 -8.21
N GLU A 51 0.28 -6.93 -9.35
CA GLU A 51 0.83 -6.47 -10.63
C GLU A 51 1.23 -4.99 -10.58
N TRP A 52 0.50 -4.17 -9.81
CA TRP A 52 0.84 -2.75 -9.65
C TRP A 52 2.10 -2.57 -8.82
N LEU A 53 2.27 -3.34 -7.73
CA LEU A 53 3.50 -3.33 -6.93
C LEU A 53 4.71 -3.71 -7.79
N THR A 54 4.59 -4.82 -8.54
CA THR A 54 5.63 -5.29 -9.45
C THR A 54 5.94 -4.26 -10.54
N ALA A 55 4.92 -3.65 -11.14
CA ALA A 55 5.10 -2.64 -12.18
C ALA A 55 5.74 -1.33 -11.67
N ASN A 56 5.46 -0.95 -10.43
CA ASN A 56 6.03 0.25 -9.80
C ASN A 56 7.34 -0.04 -9.04
N GLY A 57 7.74 -1.31 -8.93
CA GLY A 57 8.91 -1.74 -8.15
C GLY A 57 8.77 -1.41 -6.66
N ILE A 58 7.57 -1.59 -6.09
CA ILE A 58 7.31 -1.33 -4.68
C ILE A 58 7.48 -2.63 -3.90
N GLU A 59 8.49 -2.65 -3.05
CA GLU A 59 8.85 -3.76 -2.16
C GLU A 59 9.01 -3.27 -0.71
N GLU A 60 9.19 -4.20 0.24
CA GLU A 60 9.48 -3.85 1.63
C GLU A 60 10.71 -2.94 1.73
N GLY A 61 10.60 -1.82 2.43
CA GLY A 61 11.60 -0.76 2.50
C GLY A 61 11.47 0.33 1.42
N SER A 62 10.53 0.19 0.47
CA SER A 62 10.28 1.21 -0.55
C SER A 62 9.62 2.45 0.03
N SER A 63 9.84 3.58 -0.63
CA SER A 63 9.25 4.86 -0.24
C SER A 63 7.90 5.07 -0.91
N TRP A 64 6.86 5.29 -0.12
CA TRP A 64 5.49 5.49 -0.57
C TRP A 64 5.07 6.95 -0.45
N LYS A 65 4.51 7.53 -1.51
CA LYS A 65 4.09 8.95 -1.55
C LYS A 65 2.58 9.02 -1.67
N GLU A 66 1.91 9.45 -0.60
CA GLU A 66 0.46 9.60 -0.58
C GLU A 66 0.07 11.07 -0.63
N ASN A 67 -0.85 11.42 -1.53
CA ASN A 67 -1.41 12.78 -1.59
C ASN A 67 -2.57 12.86 -0.59
N ILE A 68 -2.30 13.41 0.60
CA ILE A 68 -3.34 13.61 1.60
C ILE A 68 -4.02 14.95 1.31
N THR A 69 -5.29 14.91 0.93
CA THR A 69 -6.14 16.10 0.87
C THR A 69 -6.90 16.15 2.19
N ASP A 70 -6.44 17.00 3.10
CA ASP A 70 -7.16 17.29 4.35
C ASP A 70 -8.49 17.99 3.98
N GLU A 71 -9.57 17.23 3.87
CA GLU A 71 -10.93 17.78 3.90
C GLU A 71 -11.32 17.95 5.36
N ALA A 72 -10.85 19.06 5.95
CA ALA A 72 -11.32 19.58 7.23
C ALA A 72 -12.79 20.04 7.16
#